data_AF-A0A661X470-F1
#
_entry.id   AF-A0A661X470-F1
#
_cell.length_a   1.000
_cell.length_b   1.000
_cell.length_c   1.000
_cell.angle_alpha   90.00
_cell.angle_beta   90.00
_cell.angle_gamma   90.00
#
_symmetry.space_group_name_H-M   'P 1'
#
loop_
_entity.id
_entity.type
_entity.pdbx_description
1 polymer ?
#
loop_
_entity_poly.entity_id
_entity_poly.type
_entity_poly.pdbx_seq_one_letter_code
_entity_poly.pdbx_strand_id
1 'polypeptide(L)'
;MREEIRIFKALCNEVRLEIVKALLDGEKYVSEIIPYAGRMQPAVSMQLAKLEYLGIVESRREGGRVYYRIANEKIKRILRRILKVINDEK
;
A
#
# COMPACT_ATOMS: atom_id res chain seq x y z
N MET A 1 19.79 -5.30 0.77
CA MET A 1 18.78 -6.15 1.45
C MET A 1 18.09 -6.99 0.39
N ARG A 2 17.85 -8.28 0.62
CA ARG A 2 17.15 -9.11 -0.37
C ARG A 2 15.73 -8.58 -0.62
N GLU A 3 15.26 -8.63 -1.85
CA GLU A 3 14.00 -8.01 -2.30
C GLU A 3 12.79 -8.61 -1.59
N GLU A 4 12.80 -9.91 -1.33
CA GLU A 4 11.75 -10.63 -0.60
C GLU A 4 11.58 -10.11 0.83
N ILE A 5 12.68 -9.85 1.55
CA ILE A 5 12.63 -9.33 2.92
C ILE A 5 12.01 -7.92 2.92
N ARG A 6 12.25 -7.13 1.86
CA ARG A 6 11.70 -5.77 1.75
C ARG A 6 10.18 -5.81 1.63
N ILE A 7 9.65 -6.73 0.83
CA ILE A 7 8.21 -6.96 0.67
C ILE A 7 7.59 -7.44 1.98
N PHE A 8 8.15 -8.46 2.62
CA PHE A 8 7.60 -8.96 3.89
C PHE A 8 7.61 -7.89 4.99
N LYS A 9 8.72 -7.15 5.14
CA LYS A 9 8.80 -6.03 6.09
C LYS A 9 7.81 -4.91 5.78
N ALA A 10 7.40 -4.74 4.53
CA ALA A 10 6.39 -3.76 4.16
C ALA A 10 4.97 -4.20 4.56
N LEU A 11 4.69 -5.49 4.44
CA LEU A 11 3.35 -6.06 4.63
C LEU A 11 3.06 -6.52 6.06
N CYS A 12 4.08 -6.78 6.89
CA CYS A 12 3.92 -7.13 8.31
C CYS A 12 3.50 -5.91 9.18
N ASN A 13 2.40 -5.26 8.82
CA ASN A 13 1.74 -4.21 9.59
C ASN A 13 0.32 -4.02 9.07
N GLU A 14 -0.65 -4.03 9.98
CA GLU A 14 -2.08 -3.94 9.66
C GLU A 14 -2.44 -2.69 8.84
N VAL A 15 -2.00 -1.52 9.26
CA VAL A 15 -2.32 -0.25 8.57
C VAL A 15 -1.75 -0.23 7.15
N ARG A 16 -0.50 -0.68 6.97
CA ARG A 16 0.11 -0.79 5.64
C ARG A 16 -0.61 -1.79 4.75
N LEU A 17 -1.12 -2.88 5.32
CA LEU A 17 -1.89 -3.85 4.56
C LEU A 17 -3.21 -3.25 4.05
N GLU A 18 -3.94 -2.50 4.89
CA GLU A 18 -5.17 -1.81 4.48
C GLU A 18 -4.91 -0.73 3.41
N ILE A 19 -3.83 0.04 3.55
CA ILE A 19 -3.40 1.00 2.52
C ILE A 19 -3.13 0.29 1.20
N VAL A 20 -2.38 -0.81 1.24
CA VAL A 20 -2.02 -1.57 0.04
C VAL A 20 -3.27 -2.18 -0.61
N LYS A 21 -4.22 -2.72 0.17
CA LYS A 21 -5.51 -3.22 -0.33
C LYS A 21 -6.29 -2.12 -1.05
N ALA A 22 -6.37 -0.93 -0.46
CA ALA A 22 -7.05 0.22 -1.06
C ALA A 22 -6.45 0.64 -2.42
N LEU A 23 -5.16 0.39 -2.63
CA LEU A 23 -4.43 0.74 -3.85
C LEU A 23 -4.41 -0.38 -4.91
N LEU A 24 -4.99 -1.57 -4.64
CA LEU A 24 -5.00 -2.68 -5.60
C LEU A 24 -5.86 -2.42 -6.84
N ASP A 25 -6.90 -1.60 -6.69
CA ASP A 25 -7.87 -1.32 -7.75
C ASP A 25 -7.58 -0.03 -8.51
N GLY A 26 -6.59 0.74 -8.07
CA GLY A 26 -6.20 1.97 -8.75
C GLY A 26 -5.39 2.91 -7.88
N GLU A 27 -4.93 3.98 -8.51
CA GLU A 27 -4.31 5.11 -7.83
C GLU A 27 -5.34 5.85 -6.96
N LYS A 28 -4.90 6.33 -5.80
CA LYS A 28 -5.72 7.13 -4.87
C LYS A 28 -4.92 8.28 -4.29
N TYR A 29 -5.56 9.41 -4.05
CA TYR A 29 -4.93 10.48 -3.28
C TYR A 29 -5.04 10.25 -1.76
N VAL A 30 -4.13 10.84 -0.98
CA VAL A 30 -3.95 10.54 0.45
C VAL A 30 -5.26 10.50 1.24
N SER A 31 -6.17 11.45 1.05
CA SER A 31 -7.40 11.49 1.85
C SER A 31 -8.42 10.43 1.46
N GLU A 32 -8.34 9.83 0.27
CA GLU A 32 -9.14 8.64 -0.07
C GLU A 32 -8.60 7.40 0.65
N ILE A 33 -7.34 7.38 1.07
CA ILE A 33 -6.72 6.23 1.73
C ILE A 33 -7.05 6.20 3.24
N ILE A 34 -7.26 7.37 3.85
CA ILE A 34 -7.55 7.53 5.28
C ILE A 34 -8.70 6.64 5.79
N PRO A 35 -9.87 6.56 5.13
CA PRO A 35 -10.99 5.74 5.60
C PRO A 35 -10.66 4.25 5.70
N TYR A 36 -9.81 3.73 4.80
CA TYR A 36 -9.41 2.32 4.79
C TYR A 36 -8.46 1.98 5.95
N ALA A 37 -7.60 2.94 6.30
CA ALA A 37 -6.62 2.75 7.37
C ALA A 37 -7.23 2.87 8.78
N GLY A 38 -8.39 3.52 8.93
CA GLY A 38 -9.01 3.76 10.25
C GLY A 38 -8.14 4.61 11.18
N ARG A 39 -7.22 5.42 10.64
CA ARG A 39 -6.25 6.24 11.40
C ARG A 39 -6.30 7.70 10.97
N MET A 40 -5.80 8.59 11.81
CA MET A 40 -5.61 10.00 11.47
C MET A 40 -4.59 10.18 10.34
N GLN A 41 -4.73 11.26 9.58
CA GLN A 41 -3.89 11.59 8.42
C GLN A 41 -2.37 11.52 8.69
N PRO A 42 -1.81 12.02 9.81
CA PRO A 42 -0.36 11.94 10.05
C PRO A 42 0.15 10.50 10.12
N ALA A 43 -0.64 9.61 10.71
CA ALA A 43 -0.28 8.19 10.81
C ALA A 43 -0.31 7.51 9.43
N VAL A 44 -1.31 7.82 8.60
CA VAL A 44 -1.43 7.27 7.24
C VAL A 44 -0.28 7.75 6.35
N SER A 45 0.06 9.05 6.39
CA SER A 45 1.20 9.61 5.64
C SER A 45 2.52 8.97 6.05
N MET A 46 2.74 8.70 7.35
CA MET A 46 3.93 8.00 7.83
C MET A 46 4.01 6.57 7.29
N GLN A 47 2.89 5.85 7.22
CA GLN A 47 2.86 4.50 6.63
C GLN A 47 3.07 4.51 5.12
N LEU A 48 2.51 5.49 4.41
CA LEU A 48 2.74 5.70 2.96
C LEU A 48 4.20 5.97 2.66
N ALA A 49 4.85 6.88 3.41
CA ALA A 49 6.27 7.14 3.29
C ALA A 49 7.12 5.88 3.54
N LYS A 50 6.71 5.03 4.49
CA LYS A 50 7.39 3.75 4.74
C LYS A 50 7.22 2.76 3.60
N LEU A 51 6.02 2.67 3.02
CA LEU A 51 5.73 1.83 1.86
C LEU A 51 6.51 2.29 0.63
N GLU A 52 6.62 3.61 0.42
CA GLU A 52 7.36 4.22 -0.67
C GLU A 52 8.87 3.97 -0.52
N TYR A 53 9.41 4.16 0.69
CA TYR A 53 10.80 3.81 1.00
C TYR A 53 11.12 2.32 0.76
N LEU A 54 10.15 1.44 0.99
CA LEU A 54 10.29 0.00 0.73
C LEU A 54 9.98 -0.38 -0.74
N GLY A 55 9.65 0.59 -1.60
CA GLY A 55 9.38 0.40 -3.01
C GLY A 55 8.09 -0.38 -3.30
N ILE A 56 7.12 -0.36 -2.38
CA ILE A 56 5.81 -1.01 -2.57
C ILE A 56 4.83 -0.09 -3.28
N VAL A 57 4.90 1.19 -2.97
CA VAL A 57 4.11 2.24 -3.61
C VAL A 57 5.04 3.30 -4.19
N GLU A 58 4.50 4.10 -5.08
CA GLU A 58 5.11 5.31 -5.59
C GLU A 58 4.09 6.44 -5.53
N SER A 59 4.59 7.67 -5.46
CA SER A 59 3.75 8.86 -5.43
C SER A 59 3.91 9.75 -6.67
N ARG A 60 2.84 10.46 -7.02
CA ARG A 60 2.87 11.57 -7.97
C ARG A 60 2.11 12.78 -7.41
N ARG A 61 2.52 13.97 -7.82
CA ARG A 61 1.84 15.22 -7.44
C ARG A 61 1.08 15.78 -8.64
N GLU A 62 -0.20 16.06 -8.44
CA GLU A 62 -1.07 16.68 -9.45
C GLU A 62 -2.11 17.57 -8.76
N GLY A 63 -2.25 18.83 -9.22
CA GLY A 63 -3.26 19.76 -8.71
C GLY A 63 -3.20 20.00 -7.19
N GLY A 64 -2.00 20.03 -6.61
CA GLY A 64 -1.82 20.20 -5.15
C GLY A 64 -2.12 18.96 -4.31
N ARG A 65 -2.49 17.83 -4.94
CA ARG A 65 -2.73 16.55 -4.29
C ARG A 65 -1.57 15.61 -4.50
N VAL A 66 -1.36 14.72 -3.53
CA VAL A 66 -0.41 13.60 -3.63
C VAL A 66 -1.20 12.33 -3.86
N TYR A 67 -0.94 11.68 -4.99
CA TYR A 67 -1.52 10.41 -5.39
C TYR A 67 -0.52 9.30 -5.14
N TYR A 68 -1.02 8.12 -4.78
CA TYR A 68 -0.26 6.91 -4.54
C TYR A 68 -0.81 5.77 -5.37
N ARG A 69 0.09 4.94 -5.90
CA ARG A 69 -0.22 3.68 -6.59
C ARG A 69 0.79 2.60 -6.21
N ILE A 70 0.43 1.33 -6.43
CA ILE A 70 1.39 0.22 -6.29
C ILE A 70 2.50 0.39 -7.32
N ALA A 71 3.76 0.30 -6.89
CA ALA A 71 4.94 0.70 -7.68
C ALA A 71 5.16 -0.13 -8.95
N ASN A 72 4.71 -1.39 -8.98
CA ASN A 72 4.76 -2.21 -10.19
C ASN A 72 3.79 -3.39 -10.16
N GLU A 73 3.53 -3.95 -11.35
CA GLU A 73 2.62 -5.08 -11.55
C GLU A 73 3.08 -6.39 -10.89
N LYS A 74 4.38 -6.61 -10.68
CA LYS A 74 4.88 -7.81 -9.99
C LYS A 74 4.45 -7.81 -8.53
N ILE A 75 4.59 -6.67 -7.84
CA ILE A 75 4.14 -6.47 -6.46
C ILE A 75 2.62 -6.63 -6.37
N LYS A 76 1.88 -5.97 -7.27
CA LYS A 76 0.42 -6.08 -7.36
C LYS A 76 -0.06 -7.52 -7.50
N ARG A 77 0.60 -8.31 -8.36
CA ARG A 77 0.29 -9.73 -8.58
C ARG A 77 0.54 -10.59 -7.34
N ILE A 78 1.65 -10.37 -6.63
CA ILE A 78 1.97 -11.08 -5.38
C ILE A 78 0.92 -10.79 -4.32
N LEU A 79 0.59 -9.51 -4.12
CA LEU A 79 -0.40 -9.07 -3.13
C LEU A 79 -1.77 -9.69 -3.39
N ARG A 80 -2.25 -9.64 -4.64
CA ARG A 80 -3.52 -10.28 -5.02
C ARG A 80 -3.51 -11.78 -4.75
N ARG A 81 -2.40 -12.46 -5.03
CA ARG A 81 -2.26 -13.91 -4.80
C ARG A 81 -2.35 -14.24 -3.31
N ILE A 82 -1.63 -13.48 -2.47
CA ILE A 82 -1.64 -13.67 -1.00
C ILE A 82 -3.06 -13.43 -0.45
N LEU A 83 -3.71 -12.33 -0.83
CA LEU A 83 -5.06 -12.01 -0.37
C LEU A 83 -6.09 -13.04 -0.84
N LYS A 84 -5.94 -13.58 -2.05
CA LYS A 84 -6.80 -14.64 -2.55
C LYS A 84 -6.68 -15.91 -1.72
N VAL A 85 -5.46 -16.35 -1.40
CA VAL A 85 -5.24 -17.56 -0.56
C VAL A 85 -5.95 -17.43 0.79
N ILE A 86 -5.89 -16.26 1.42
CA ILE A 86 -6.53 -16.02 2.73
C ILE A 86 -8.06 -15.99 2.62
N ASN A 87 -8.61 -15.50 1.51
CA ASN A 87 -10.07 -15.41 1.31
C ASN A 87 -10.68 -16.72 0.82
N ASP A 88 -9.92 -17.57 0.13
CA ASP A 88 -10.37 -18.91 -0.31
C ASP A 88 -10.42 -19.92 0.86
N GLU A 89 -9.86 -19.59 2.03
CA GLU A 89 -9.94 -20.39 3.26
C GLU A 89 -11.15 -20.04 4.15
N LYS A 90 -12.09 -19.23 3.66
CA LYS A 90 -13.37 -18.93 4.33
C LYS A 90 -14.57 -19.52 3.61
#